data_AF-A0A2K3JLP0-F1
#
_entry.id   AF-A0A2K3JLP0-F1
#
_cell.length_a   1.000
_cell.length_b   1.000
_cell.length_c   1.000
_cell.angle_alpha   90.00
_cell.angle_beta   90.00
_cell.angle_gamma   90.00
#
_symmetry.space_group_name_H-M   'P 1'
#
loop_
_entity.id
_entity.type
_entity.pdbx_description
1 polymer ?
#
loop_
_entity_poly.entity_id
_entity_poly.type
_entity_poly.pdbx_seq_one_letter_code
_entity_poly.pdbx_strand_id
1 'polypeptide(L)'
;MESIISDTSSPTSSSNSLQLIAQVPSQVVVMSPCAACKILRRRCSAEKCVLAPYFPPNDPAKFTIAHRVFGASNIIKFLQSCGLTMIEHFIRLSEFDHGS
;
A
#
# COMPACT_ATOMS: atom_id res chain seq x y z
N MET A 1 -12.80 40.29 -52.54
CA MET A 1 -12.71 40.92 -51.21
C MET A 1 -12.74 39.77 -50.21
N GLU A 2 -11.60 39.22 -49.87
CA GLU A 2 -10.81 39.46 -48.66
C GLU A 2 -10.19 38.07 -48.36
N SER A 3 -9.05 37.84 -47.75
CA SER A 3 -7.99 38.66 -47.19
C SER A 3 -6.97 37.66 -46.64
N ILE A 4 -5.69 37.90 -46.93
CA ILE A 4 -4.58 37.89 -45.95
C ILE A 4 -4.20 36.55 -45.28
N ILE A 5 -2.94 36.21 -45.51
CA ILE A 5 -2.12 35.12 -44.95
C ILE A 5 -1.91 35.34 -43.45
N SER A 6 -1.93 34.28 -42.64
CA SER A 6 -1.26 34.25 -41.33
C SER A 6 -0.88 32.81 -40.97
N ASP A 7 0.39 32.50 -41.18
CA ASP A 7 1.08 31.39 -40.51
C ASP A 7 1.04 31.62 -39.00
N THR A 8 0.57 30.67 -38.22
CA THR A 8 0.95 30.53 -36.81
C THR A 8 0.81 29.07 -36.40
N SER A 9 1.98 28.52 -36.10
CA SER A 9 2.24 27.26 -35.45
C SER A 9 1.57 27.21 -34.06
N SER A 10 0.85 26.12 -33.76
CA SER A 10 0.83 25.44 -32.46
C SER A 10 -0.12 24.23 -32.47
N PRO A 11 0.35 23.02 -32.10
CA PRO A 11 -0.54 21.96 -31.65
C PRO A 11 -1.01 22.32 -30.24
N THR A 12 -2.20 22.89 -30.10
CA THR A 12 -2.80 23.09 -28.78
C THR A 12 -3.18 21.75 -28.18
N SER A 13 -2.43 21.43 -27.14
CA SER A 13 -2.67 20.34 -26.21
C SER A 13 -4.06 20.44 -25.57
N SER A 14 -4.51 19.28 -25.10
CA SER A 14 -5.45 19.16 -23.98
C SER A 14 -6.93 19.39 -24.31
N SER A 15 -7.59 18.30 -24.66
CA SER A 15 -8.94 18.04 -24.19
C SER A 15 -8.98 16.61 -23.68
N ASN A 16 -8.28 16.38 -22.57
CA ASN A 16 -8.64 15.30 -21.65
C ASN A 16 -10.06 15.61 -21.20
N SER A 17 -11.02 14.99 -21.86
CA SER A 17 -12.41 15.00 -21.42
C SER A 17 -12.42 14.56 -19.96
N LEU A 18 -12.76 15.53 -19.11
CA LEU A 18 -13.02 15.40 -17.69
C LEU A 18 -14.05 14.28 -17.48
N GLN A 19 -13.58 13.04 -17.33
CA GLN A 19 -14.28 12.07 -16.52
C GLN A 19 -13.91 12.40 -15.08
N LEU A 20 -14.74 13.28 -14.51
CA LEU A 20 -14.95 13.41 -13.08
C LEU A 20 -15.03 12.01 -12.46
N ILE A 21 -13.99 11.60 -11.73
CA ILE A 21 -14.16 10.90 -10.46
C ILE A 21 -13.07 11.43 -9.53
N ALA A 22 -13.35 12.58 -8.90
CA ALA A 22 -12.72 12.96 -7.63
C ALA A 22 -13.39 12.19 -6.47
N GLN A 23 -13.56 10.88 -6.63
CA GLN A 23 -14.06 10.00 -5.57
C GLN A 23 -13.15 8.78 -5.51
N VAL A 24 -12.34 8.78 -4.46
CA VAL A 24 -11.90 7.56 -3.79
C VAL A 24 -13.15 6.92 -3.17
N PRO A 25 -13.58 5.74 -3.63
CA PRO A 25 -13.98 4.69 -2.73
C PRO A 25 -12.86 3.65 -2.83
N SER A 26 -11.88 3.62 -1.93
CA SER A 26 -12.12 3.06 -0.61
C SER A 26 -13.37 2.18 -0.59
N GLN A 27 -13.17 0.86 -0.57
CA GLN A 27 -14.17 -0.17 -0.28
C GLN A 27 -15.02 -0.51 -1.52
N VAL A 28 -14.84 -1.65 -2.19
CA VAL A 28 -14.91 -3.01 -1.64
C VAL A 28 -14.02 -3.95 -2.49
N VAL A 29 -12.69 -3.82 -2.40
CA VAL A 29 -11.83 -4.93 -2.83
C VAL A 29 -12.01 -6.00 -1.77
N VAL A 30 -12.51 -7.20 -2.09
CA VAL A 30 -12.69 -8.33 -1.15
C VAL A 30 -11.53 -8.32 -0.15
N MET A 31 -11.80 -7.79 1.05
CA MET A 31 -10.75 -7.29 1.95
C MET A 31 -10.21 -8.50 2.70
N SER A 32 -9.43 -9.33 2.01
CA SER A 32 -8.69 -10.39 2.68
C SER A 32 -7.90 -9.75 3.83
N PRO A 33 -8.06 -10.25 5.07
CA PRO A 33 -7.36 -9.67 6.20
C PRO A 33 -5.86 -9.76 5.94
N CYS A 34 -5.11 -8.71 6.30
CA CYS A 34 -3.66 -8.74 6.19
C CYS A 34 -3.08 -9.95 6.93
N ALA A 35 -1.89 -10.41 6.55
CA ALA A 35 -1.29 -11.61 7.12
C ALA A 35 -1.26 -11.58 8.66
N ALA A 36 -0.97 -10.41 9.23
CA ALA A 36 -1.01 -10.19 10.68
C ALA A 36 -2.40 -10.40 11.28
N CYS A 37 -3.43 -9.74 10.74
CA CYS A 37 -4.79 -9.84 11.27
C CYS A 37 -5.39 -11.24 11.07
N LYS A 38 -5.01 -11.94 10.00
CA LYS A 38 -5.38 -13.34 9.74
C LYS A 38 -4.83 -14.26 10.83
N ILE A 39 -3.54 -14.11 11.18
CA ILE A 39 -2.88 -14.94 12.20
C ILE A 39 -3.34 -14.58 13.61
N LEU A 40 -3.53 -13.29 13.90
CA LEU A 40 -4.07 -12.81 15.18
C LEU A 40 -5.57 -13.08 15.34
N ARG A 41 -6.26 -13.55 14.28
CA ARG A 41 -7.72 -13.74 14.24
C ARG A 41 -8.50 -12.50 14.68
N ARG A 42 -8.01 -11.30 14.31
CA ARG A 42 -8.62 -10.00 14.67
C ARG A 42 -9.20 -9.30 13.44
N ARG A 43 -10.10 -8.34 13.68
CA ARG A 43 -10.72 -7.55 12.61
C ARG A 43 -9.67 -6.68 11.91
N CYS A 44 -9.53 -6.84 10.59
CA CYS A 44 -8.63 -6.04 9.77
C CYS A 44 -9.39 -4.86 9.16
N SER A 45 -9.18 -3.65 9.68
CA SER A 45 -9.69 -2.43 9.05
C SER A 45 -8.74 -2.05 7.91
N ALA A 46 -9.03 -2.34 6.64
CA ALA A 46 -8.04 -2.09 5.58
C ALA A 46 -7.66 -0.61 5.44
N GLU A 47 -8.46 0.32 5.96
CA GLU A 47 -8.18 1.75 5.91
C GLU A 47 -7.35 2.28 7.09
N LYS A 48 -7.33 1.55 8.21
CA LYS A 48 -6.67 1.97 9.47
C LYS A 48 -5.70 0.95 10.04
N CYS A 49 -5.46 -0.15 9.35
CA CYS A 49 -4.59 -1.20 9.83
C CYS A 49 -3.12 -0.82 9.62
N VAL A 50 -2.44 -0.45 10.71
CA VAL A 50 -1.00 -0.14 10.70
C VAL A 50 -0.12 -1.33 10.28
N LEU A 51 -0.64 -2.56 10.33
CA LEU A 51 0.07 -3.78 9.92
C LEU A 51 -0.09 -4.09 8.44
N ALA A 52 -1.11 -3.56 7.77
CA ALA A 52 -1.41 -3.87 6.38
C ALA A 52 -0.28 -3.51 5.40
N PRO A 53 0.40 -2.35 5.50
CA PRO A 53 1.50 -2.02 4.58
C PRO A 53 2.75 -2.89 4.78
N TYR A 54 2.94 -3.46 5.98
CA TYR A 54 4.12 -4.28 6.31
C TYR A 54 3.90 -5.78 6.10
N PHE A 55 2.67 -6.25 6.27
CA PHE A 55 2.31 -7.66 6.24
C PHE A 55 1.16 -7.90 5.25
N PRO A 56 1.41 -7.82 3.94
CA PRO A 56 0.39 -8.06 2.93
C PRO A 56 -0.17 -9.50 3.04
N PRO A 57 -1.41 -9.75 2.60
CA PRO A 57 -2.02 -11.08 2.64
C PRO A 57 -1.31 -12.11 1.76
N ASN A 58 -0.46 -11.67 0.83
CA ASN A 58 0.29 -12.53 -0.09
C ASN A 58 1.39 -13.36 0.61
N ASP A 59 1.85 -12.90 1.79
CA ASP A 59 2.96 -13.54 2.49
C ASP A 59 2.67 -13.70 4.00
N PRO A 60 1.90 -14.76 4.38
CA PRO A 60 1.64 -15.07 5.77
C PRO A 60 2.88 -15.59 6.54
N ALA A 61 3.91 -16.06 5.83
CA ALA A 61 5.11 -16.62 6.45
C ALA A 61 5.90 -15.53 7.18
N LYS A 62 6.09 -14.36 6.56
CA LYS A 62 6.76 -13.20 7.18
C LYS A 62 6.20 -12.84 8.55
N PHE A 63 4.87 -12.77 8.65
CA PHE A 63 4.23 -12.46 9.93
C PHE A 63 4.40 -13.60 10.93
N THR A 64 4.31 -14.87 10.51
CA THR A 64 4.50 -16.02 11.39
C THR A 64 5.90 -16.02 12.03
N ILE A 65 6.94 -15.72 11.24
CA ILE A 65 8.33 -15.67 11.73
C ILE A 65 8.52 -14.45 12.65
N ALA A 66 8.09 -13.26 12.24
CA ALA A 66 8.18 -12.06 13.07
C ALA A 66 7.41 -12.24 14.39
N HIS A 67 6.21 -12.83 14.33
CA HIS A 67 5.39 -13.15 15.50
C HIS A 67 6.09 -14.14 16.43
N ARG A 68 6.83 -15.11 15.89
CA ARG A 68 7.59 -16.07 16.71
C ARG A 68 8.79 -15.43 17.42
N VAL A 69 9.47 -14.49 16.79
CA VAL A 69 10.67 -13.83 17.35
C VAL A 69 10.29 -12.72 18.33
N PHE A 70 9.41 -11.82 17.92
CA PHE A 70 9.09 -10.61 18.68
C PHE A 70 7.79 -10.74 19.47
N GLY A 71 6.83 -11.54 19.01
CA GLY A 71 5.48 -11.60 19.55
C GLY A 71 4.55 -10.50 19.01
N ALA A 72 3.26 -10.80 18.92
CA ALA A 72 2.24 -9.89 18.38
C ALA A 72 2.24 -8.49 19.03
N SER A 73 2.30 -8.46 20.36
CA SER A 73 2.21 -7.23 21.15
C SER A 73 3.41 -6.31 20.95
N ASN A 74 4.62 -6.89 20.83
CA ASN A 74 5.83 -6.11 20.60
C ASN A 74 5.86 -5.58 19.18
N ILE A 75 5.44 -6.36 18.18
CA ILE A 75 5.30 -5.88 16.80
C ILE A 75 4.41 -4.64 16.75
N ILE A 76 3.22 -4.71 17.38
CA ILE A 76 2.30 -3.58 17.41
C ILE A 76 2.91 -2.39 18.15
N LYS A 77 3.56 -2.61 19.31
CA LYS A 77 4.26 -1.54 20.05
C LYS A 77 5.37 -0.90 19.24
N PHE A 78 6.18 -1.66 18.51
CA PHE A 78 7.25 -1.10 17.68
C PHE A 78 6.70 -0.29 16.51
N LEU A 79 5.64 -0.79 15.86
CA LEU A 79 4.95 -0.05 14.79
C LEU A 79 4.26 1.23 15.30
N GLN A 80 3.86 1.28 16.57
CA GLN A 80 3.16 2.43 17.16
C GLN A 80 4.05 3.41 17.92
N SER A 81 5.12 2.93 18.58
CA SER A 81 5.80 3.68 19.65
C SER A 81 7.15 4.22 19.24
N CYS A 82 8.04 3.41 18.66
CA CYS A 82 9.44 3.79 18.47
C CYS A 82 10.06 2.96 17.35
N GLY A 83 10.48 3.62 16.26
CA GLY A 83 11.51 3.12 15.36
C GLY A 83 11.19 1.79 14.68
N LEU A 84 10.47 1.90 13.56
CA LEU A 84 10.27 0.87 12.55
C LEU A 84 11.54 0.12 12.13
N THR A 85 12.74 0.61 12.45
CA THR A 85 14.03 0.13 11.95
C THR A 85 14.31 -1.35 12.21
N MET A 86 14.05 -1.89 13.41
CA MET A 86 14.36 -3.29 13.72
C MET A 86 13.40 -4.26 13.03
N ILE A 87 12.10 -3.95 13.03
CA ILE A 87 11.09 -4.78 12.36
C ILE A 87 11.18 -4.62 10.85
N GLU A 88 11.41 -3.41 10.32
CA GLU A 88 11.64 -3.22 8.89
C GLU A 88 12.87 -3.98 8.42
N HIS A 89 13.98 -3.93 9.16
CA HIS A 89 15.18 -4.67 8.76
C HIS A 89 14.93 -6.18 8.81
N PHE A 90 14.20 -6.68 9.81
CA PHE A 90 13.79 -8.09 9.86
C PHE A 90 12.86 -8.47 8.70
N ILE A 91 11.85 -7.65 8.40
CA ILE A 91 10.93 -7.86 7.28
C ILE A 91 11.70 -7.85 5.96
N ARG A 92 12.61 -6.90 5.78
CA ARG A 92 13.45 -6.75 4.57
C ARG A 92 14.43 -7.91 4.40
N LEU A 93 14.97 -8.46 5.49
CA LEU A 93 15.75 -9.70 5.47
C LEU A 93 14.89 -10.91 5.10
N SER A 94 13.65 -10.97 5.56
CA SER A 94 12.71 -12.03 5.18
C SER A 94 12.13 -11.88 3.76
N GLU A 95 12.22 -10.70 3.15
CA GLU A 95 11.90 -10.48 1.73
C GLU A 95 12.96 -11.05 0.78
N PHE A 96 14.21 -11.13 1.23
CA PHE A 96 15.34 -11.57 0.41
C PHE A 96 15.29 -13.06 0.02
N ASP A 97 14.50 -13.87 0.75
CA ASP A 97 14.43 -15.32 0.53
C ASP A 97 13.46 -15.73 -0.61
N HIS A 98 12.64 -14.81 -1.14
CA HIS A 98 11.66 -15.09 -2.22
C HIS A 98 12.17 -14.76 -3.63
N GLY A 99 13.43 -14.38 -3.79
CA GLY A 99 14.07 -14.16 -5.09
C GLY A 99 14.71 -15.43 -5.64
N SER A 100 13.92 -16.44 -6.00
CA SER A 100 14.34 -17.57 -6.85
C SER A 100 13.19 -18.05 -7.71
#